data_AF-A0A0A1DJV4-F1
#
_entry.id   AF-A0A0A1DJV4-F1
#
_cell.length_a   1.000
_cell.length_b   1.000
_cell.length_c   1.000
_cell.angle_alpha   90.00
_cell.angle_beta   90.00
_cell.angle_gamma   90.00
#
_symmetry.space_group_name_H-M   'P 1'
#
loop_
_entity.id
_entity.type
_entity.pdbx_description
1 polymer ?
#
loop_
_entity_poly.entity_id
_entity_poly.type
_entity_poly.pdbx_seq_one_letter_code
_entity_poly.pdbx_strand_id
1 'polypeptide(L)'
;MNLRKHAAVTVAALALGLSAAPVASAVAADAPTKAPCATQQTQLDRAEAKLDALTAKLAAKQAKVREAKGAVKAADAAKEKRSAKATLALAKEKKANVKKAKKAQVQRVAHAQARLDKCTAAHPAAPAA
;
A
#
# COMPACT_ATOMS: atom_id res chain seq x y z
N MET A 1 -23.41 -0.07 26.49
CA MET A 1 -24.55 -0.53 25.66
C MET A 1 -23.96 -1.15 24.41
N ASN A 2 -23.77 -2.47 24.43
CA ASN A 2 -24.64 -3.48 23.80
C ASN A 2 -24.57 -3.34 22.26
N LEU A 3 -24.16 -4.33 21.45
CA LEU A 3 -24.19 -5.76 21.64
C LEU A 3 -23.32 -6.40 20.55
N ARG A 4 -22.35 -7.23 20.94
CA ARG A 4 -21.69 -8.19 20.05
C ARG A 4 -22.74 -9.22 19.64
N LYS A 5 -23.18 -9.19 18.39
CA LYS A 5 -24.03 -10.25 17.82
C LYS A 5 -23.14 -11.23 17.06
N HIS A 6 -22.54 -12.15 17.80
CA HIS A 6 -22.10 -13.43 17.25
C HIS A 6 -23.32 -14.36 17.25
N ALA A 7 -23.72 -14.80 16.07
CA ALA A 7 -24.62 -15.94 15.85
C ALA A 7 -24.07 -16.64 14.60
N ALA A 8 -24.10 -17.95 14.45
CA ALA A 8 -24.25 -19.09 15.34
C ALA A 8 -23.74 -20.25 14.48
N VAL A 9 -23.13 -21.23 15.13
CA VAL A 9 -22.60 -22.45 14.51
C VAL A 9 -23.71 -23.21 13.79
N THR A 10 -23.44 -23.66 12.56
CA THR A 10 -24.09 -24.85 11.99
C THR A 10 -22.98 -25.82 11.59
N VAL A 11 -22.80 -26.84 12.42
CA VAL A 11 -22.12 -28.09 12.07
C VAL A 11 -23.21 -29.01 11.53
N ALA A 12 -23.06 -29.46 10.29
CA ALA A 12 -23.70 -30.64 9.74
C ALA A 12 -22.65 -31.26 8.79
N ALA A 13 -21.94 -32.28 9.22
CA ALA A 13 -22.32 -33.70 9.21
C ALA A 13 -21.59 -34.39 8.06
N LEU A 14 -20.85 -35.44 8.42
CA LEU A 14 -20.04 -36.26 7.53
C LEU A 14 -20.86 -36.81 6.37
N ALA A 15 -20.29 -36.75 5.17
CA ALA A 15 -20.54 -37.74 4.14
C ALA A 15 -19.18 -38.28 3.66
N LEU A 16 -18.77 -39.42 4.21
CA LEU A 16 -17.83 -40.32 3.56
C LEU A 16 -18.48 -40.79 2.25
N GLY A 17 -18.19 -40.09 1.16
CA GLY A 17 -18.53 -40.51 -0.20
C GLY A 17 -17.26 -40.86 -0.96
N LEU A 18 -16.85 -42.12 -0.86
CA LEU A 18 -15.82 -42.70 -1.71
C LEU A 18 -16.46 -42.98 -3.08
N SER A 19 -16.32 -42.05 -4.02
CA SER A 19 -16.56 -42.31 -5.44
C SER A 19 -15.49 -41.62 -6.27
N ALA A 20 -14.61 -42.43 -6.83
CA ALA A 20 -13.67 -42.04 -7.87
C ALA A 20 -14.45 -41.71 -9.15
N ALA A 21 -14.37 -40.46 -9.60
CA ALA A 21 -14.72 -39.99 -10.93
C ALA A 21 -13.97 -38.66 -11.19
N PRO A 22 -13.57 -38.36 -12.44
CA PRO A 22 -12.40 -37.54 -12.73
C PRO A 22 -12.59 -36.08 -12.30
N VAL A 23 -11.47 -35.47 -11.89
CA VAL A 23 -11.30 -34.04 -11.63
C VAL A 23 -11.49 -33.23 -12.92
N ALA A 24 -12.75 -33.03 -13.32
CA ALA A 24 -13.11 -31.92 -14.17
C ALA A 24 -13.08 -30.66 -13.30
N SER A 25 -12.08 -29.81 -13.52
CA SER A 25 -12.04 -28.45 -12.99
C SER A 25 -13.30 -27.72 -13.45
N ALA A 26 -14.36 -27.77 -12.64
CA ALA A 26 -15.55 -26.97 -12.82
C ALA A 26 -15.13 -25.50 -12.66
N VAL A 27 -14.95 -24.85 -13.80
CA VAL A 27 -14.82 -23.40 -13.89
C VAL A 27 -16.12 -22.85 -13.30
N ALA A 28 -16.00 -22.10 -12.20
CA ALA A 28 -17.13 -21.37 -11.65
C ALA A 28 -17.48 -20.26 -12.66
N ALA A 29 -18.48 -20.52 -13.50
CA ALA A 29 -19.20 -19.49 -14.24
C ALA A 29 -20.36 -19.03 -13.34
N ASP A 30 -20.20 -17.86 -12.71
CA ASP A 30 -21.08 -16.67 -12.85
C ASP A 30 -20.82 -15.66 -11.72
N ALA A 31 -20.04 -14.63 -12.04
CA ALA A 31 -19.87 -13.39 -11.28
C ALA A 31 -19.35 -12.34 -12.28
N PRO A 32 -19.68 -11.05 -12.16
CA PRO A 32 -19.46 -10.04 -13.20
C PRO A 32 -18.04 -10.14 -13.73
N THR A 33 -17.93 -10.30 -15.04
CA THR A 33 -16.70 -10.44 -15.84
C THR A 33 -15.79 -9.22 -15.67
N LYS A 34 -15.22 -9.05 -14.48
CA LYS A 34 -14.08 -8.17 -14.29
C LYS A 34 -12.93 -8.81 -15.07
N ALA A 35 -12.34 -8.04 -15.98
CA ALA A 35 -11.13 -8.46 -16.68
C ALA A 35 -10.14 -9.08 -15.66
N PRO A 36 -9.50 -10.22 -15.99
CA PRO A 36 -8.89 -11.12 -15.02
C PRO A 36 -7.82 -10.48 -14.12
N CYS A 37 -7.30 -9.30 -14.50
CA CYS A 37 -6.29 -8.55 -13.75
C CYS A 37 -6.68 -7.10 -13.35
N ALA A 38 -7.95 -6.71 -13.50
CA ALA A 38 -8.39 -5.33 -13.24
C ALA A 38 -8.12 -4.86 -11.79
N THR A 39 -8.20 -5.78 -10.83
CA THR A 39 -7.93 -5.49 -9.42
C THR A 39 -6.44 -5.25 -9.17
N GLN A 40 -5.57 -6.00 -9.82
CA GLN A 40 -4.12 -5.89 -9.72
C GLN A 40 -3.66 -4.56 -10.31
N GLN A 41 -4.23 -4.18 -11.46
CA GLN A 41 -4.01 -2.86 -12.06
C GLN A 41 -4.41 -1.73 -11.09
N THR A 42 -5.63 -1.79 -10.55
CA THR A 42 -6.10 -0.79 -9.57
C THR A 42 -5.18 -0.67 -8.34
N GLN A 43 -4.59 -1.79 -7.89
CA GLN A 43 -3.66 -1.77 -6.76
C GLN A 43 -2.30 -1.15 -7.12
N LEU A 44 -1.83 -1.35 -8.36
CA LEU A 44 -0.66 -0.68 -8.89
C LEU A 44 -0.89 0.83 -8.97
N ASP A 45 -1.99 1.25 -9.60
CA ASP A 45 -2.34 2.68 -9.76
C ASP A 45 -2.42 3.39 -8.39
N ARG A 46 -3.05 2.75 -7.40
CA ARG A 46 -3.12 3.28 -6.02
C ARG A 46 -1.76 3.32 -5.34
N ALA A 47 -0.87 2.38 -5.63
CA ALA A 47 0.47 2.34 -5.07
C ALA A 47 1.34 3.46 -5.66
N GLU A 48 1.21 3.74 -6.94
CA GLU A 48 1.89 4.82 -7.65
C GLU A 48 1.38 6.19 -7.16
N ALA A 49 0.07 6.39 -7.08
CA ALA A 49 -0.50 7.63 -6.53
C ALA A 49 0.00 7.93 -5.09
N LYS A 50 0.14 6.90 -4.25
CA LYS A 50 0.74 7.04 -2.91
C LYS A 50 2.23 7.37 -2.97
N LEU A 51 2.97 6.85 -3.95
CA LEU A 51 4.37 7.15 -4.14
C LEU A 51 4.57 8.62 -4.53
N ASP A 52 3.71 9.15 -5.38
CA ASP A 52 3.70 10.57 -5.77
C ASP A 52 3.38 11.47 -4.59
N ALA A 53 2.33 11.14 -3.82
CA ALA A 53 1.98 11.87 -2.61
C ALA A 53 3.13 11.90 -1.57
N LEU A 54 3.85 10.77 -1.40
CA LEU A 54 5.02 10.71 -0.53
C LEU A 54 6.21 11.51 -1.07
N THR A 55 6.36 11.57 -2.40
CA THR A 55 7.37 12.40 -3.06
C THR A 55 7.12 13.88 -2.84
N ALA A 56 5.88 14.34 -3.03
CA ALA A 56 5.47 15.71 -2.74
C ALA A 56 5.66 16.06 -1.25
N LYS A 57 5.24 15.16 -0.34
CA LYS A 57 5.47 15.33 1.11
C LYS A 57 6.96 15.42 1.44
N LEU A 58 7.81 14.63 0.80
CA LEU A 58 9.26 14.69 1.03
C LEU A 58 9.84 16.04 0.59
N ALA A 59 9.42 16.57 -0.57
CA ALA A 59 9.81 17.89 -1.03
C ALA A 59 9.37 18.99 -0.06
N ALA A 60 8.11 18.94 0.43
CA ALA A 60 7.62 19.87 1.44
C ALA A 60 8.42 19.79 2.76
N LYS A 61 8.79 18.59 3.22
CA LYS A 61 9.65 18.44 4.41
C LYS A 61 11.07 18.93 4.17
N GLN A 62 11.61 18.80 2.95
CA GLN A 62 12.90 19.39 2.60
C GLN A 62 12.86 20.92 2.68
N ALA A 63 11.80 21.55 2.19
CA ALA A 63 11.59 22.99 2.33
C ALA A 63 11.52 23.43 3.80
N LYS A 64 10.74 22.72 4.64
CA LYS A 64 10.66 22.99 6.07
C LYS A 64 11.99 22.84 6.81
N VAL A 65 12.84 21.90 6.41
CA VAL A 65 14.21 21.79 6.95
C VAL A 65 15.07 22.98 6.53
N ARG A 66 14.93 23.49 5.29
CA ARG A 66 15.65 24.69 4.83
C ARG A 66 15.21 25.94 5.61
N GLU A 67 13.90 26.12 5.78
CA GLU A 67 13.31 27.20 6.58
C GLU A 67 13.81 27.15 8.04
N ALA A 68 13.72 25.99 8.69
CA ALA A 68 14.21 25.82 10.06
C ALA A 68 15.74 26.05 10.18
N LYS A 69 16.52 25.68 9.16
CA LYS A 69 17.95 26.04 9.11
C LYS A 69 18.16 27.56 9.00
N GLY A 70 17.32 28.25 8.23
CA GLY A 70 17.32 29.71 8.14
C GLY A 70 17.02 30.35 9.50
N ALA A 71 15.98 29.89 10.19
CA ALA A 71 15.65 30.37 11.53
C ALA A 71 16.77 30.17 12.56
N VAL A 72 17.49 29.04 12.51
CA VAL A 72 18.67 28.81 13.37
C VAL A 72 19.80 29.81 13.09
N LYS A 73 19.96 30.22 11.82
CA LYS A 73 20.99 31.19 11.41
C LYS A 73 20.61 32.62 11.77
N ALA A 74 19.33 32.97 11.70
CA ALA A 74 18.81 34.30 11.99
C ALA A 74 18.57 34.56 13.48
N ALA A 75 18.57 33.53 14.33
CA ALA A 75 18.38 33.68 15.76
C ALA A 75 19.67 34.14 16.47
N ASP A 76 19.64 35.36 16.99
CA ASP A 76 20.76 35.99 17.68
C ASP A 76 20.76 35.68 19.19
N ALA A 77 19.58 35.59 19.81
CA ALA A 77 19.46 35.24 21.23
C ALA A 77 19.67 33.73 21.47
N ALA A 78 20.44 33.38 22.49
CA ALA A 78 20.76 31.97 22.81
C ALA A 78 19.50 31.11 23.04
N LYS A 79 18.48 31.67 23.70
CA LYS A 79 17.19 30.99 23.95
C LYS A 79 16.45 30.70 22.65
N GLU A 80 16.39 31.66 21.73
CA GLU A 80 15.75 31.53 20.42
C GLU A 80 16.52 30.56 19.51
N LYS A 81 17.85 30.59 19.57
CA LYS A 81 18.69 29.64 18.85
C LYS A 81 18.47 28.21 19.33
N ARG A 82 18.26 28.00 20.63
CA ARG A 82 17.93 26.68 21.20
C ARG A 82 16.57 26.18 20.71
N SER A 83 15.53 27.02 20.73
CA SER A 83 14.21 26.64 20.21
C SER A 83 14.23 26.38 18.70
N ALA A 84 14.93 27.22 17.92
CA ALA A 84 15.11 27.02 16.49
C ALA A 84 15.84 25.70 16.17
N LYS A 85 16.86 25.34 16.96
CA LYS A 85 17.56 24.04 16.83
C LYS A 85 16.65 22.86 17.12
N ALA A 86 15.78 22.95 18.13
CA ALA A 86 14.78 21.92 18.43
C ALA A 86 13.80 21.75 17.26
N THR A 87 13.30 22.85 16.70
CA THR A 87 12.44 22.83 15.50
C THR A 87 13.15 22.20 14.30
N LEU A 88 14.43 22.52 14.09
CA LEU A 88 15.24 21.91 13.04
C LEU A 88 15.41 20.40 13.24
N ALA A 89 15.61 19.94 14.49
CA ALA A 89 15.70 18.52 14.79
C ALA A 89 14.39 17.79 14.46
N LEU A 90 13.25 18.31 14.90
CA LEU A 90 11.92 17.77 14.58
C LEU A 90 11.63 17.78 13.07
N ALA A 91 12.04 18.84 12.36
CA ALA A 91 11.89 18.91 10.91
C ALA A 91 12.72 17.85 10.18
N LYS A 92 13.96 17.60 10.63
CA LYS A 92 14.82 16.54 10.10
C LYS A 92 14.26 15.15 10.38
N GLU A 93 13.73 14.91 11.58
CA GLU A 93 13.10 13.65 11.95
C GLU A 93 11.88 13.36 11.08
N LYS A 94 10.95 14.33 10.96
CA LYS A 94 9.77 14.22 10.08
C LYS A 94 10.17 13.96 8.62
N LYS A 95 11.23 14.61 8.11
CA LYS A 95 11.78 14.32 6.78
C LYS A 95 12.27 12.87 6.67
N ALA A 96 13.00 12.38 7.68
CA ALA A 96 13.51 11.02 7.70
C ALA A 96 12.38 9.98 7.68
N ASN A 97 11.32 10.20 8.46
CA ASN A 97 10.14 9.33 8.49
C ASN A 97 9.43 9.27 7.13
N VAL A 98 9.22 10.43 6.47
CA VAL A 98 8.66 10.45 5.11
C VAL A 98 9.58 9.78 4.10
N LYS A 99 10.91 9.94 4.22
CA LYS A 99 11.88 9.25 3.35
C LYS A 99 11.80 7.73 3.52
N LYS A 100 11.68 7.23 4.75
CA LYS A 100 11.49 5.80 5.05
C LYS A 100 10.17 5.29 4.47
N ALA A 101 9.07 6.02 4.68
CA ALA A 101 7.78 5.68 4.11
C ALA A 101 7.81 5.62 2.58
N LYS A 102 8.48 6.58 1.91
CA LYS A 102 8.69 6.55 0.45
C LYS A 102 9.43 5.29 0.01
N LYS A 103 10.53 4.91 0.68
CA LYS A 103 11.25 3.67 0.36
C LYS A 103 10.36 2.43 0.47
N ALA A 104 9.59 2.33 1.55
CA ALA A 104 8.63 1.25 1.71
C ALA A 104 7.56 1.26 0.61
N GLN A 105 7.12 2.44 0.17
CA GLN A 105 6.14 2.56 -0.91
C GLN A 105 6.72 2.12 -2.27
N VAL A 106 7.99 2.42 -2.57
CA VAL A 106 8.67 1.91 -3.78
C VAL A 106 8.65 0.37 -3.81
N GLN A 107 8.91 -0.27 -2.67
CA GLN A 107 8.82 -1.74 -2.58
C GLN A 107 7.38 -2.23 -2.80
N ARG A 108 6.38 -1.53 -2.25
CA ARG A 108 4.96 -1.87 -2.48
C ARG A 108 4.56 -1.75 -3.94
N VAL A 109 5.05 -0.74 -4.65
CA VAL A 109 4.86 -0.60 -6.11
C VAL A 109 5.48 -1.79 -6.83
N ALA A 110 6.73 -2.13 -6.53
CA ALA A 110 7.40 -3.29 -7.13
C ALA A 110 6.63 -4.61 -6.88
N HIS A 111 6.09 -4.81 -5.67
CA HIS A 111 5.25 -5.97 -5.38
C HIS A 111 3.90 -5.95 -6.11
N ALA A 112 3.29 -4.77 -6.28
CA ALA A 112 2.05 -4.64 -7.03
C ALA A 112 2.27 -4.97 -8.51
N GLN A 113 3.37 -4.47 -9.10
CA GLN A 113 3.78 -4.80 -10.46
C GLN A 113 4.00 -6.31 -10.61
N ALA A 114 4.77 -6.93 -9.72
CA ALA A 114 5.00 -8.38 -9.77
C ALA A 114 3.71 -9.21 -9.63
N ARG A 115 2.69 -8.71 -8.93
CA ARG A 115 1.36 -9.36 -8.86
C ARG A 115 0.58 -9.19 -10.14
N LEU A 116 0.70 -8.04 -10.81
CA LEU A 116 0.10 -7.81 -12.12
C LEU A 116 0.74 -8.72 -13.17
N ASP A 117 2.07 -8.79 -13.21
CA ASP A 117 2.81 -9.65 -14.15
C ASP A 117 2.46 -11.13 -13.96
N LYS A 118 2.34 -11.59 -12.71
CA LYS A 118 1.88 -12.96 -12.43
C LYS A 118 0.44 -13.20 -12.88
N CYS A 119 -0.42 -12.19 -12.75
CA CYS A 119 -1.81 -12.30 -13.19
C CYS A 119 -1.91 -12.38 -14.72
N THR A 120 -1.19 -11.52 -15.44
CA THR A 120 -1.20 -11.52 -16.90
C THR A 120 -0.55 -12.77 -17.47
N ALA A 121 0.49 -13.30 -16.82
CA ALA A 121 1.09 -14.58 -17.18
C ALA A 121 0.17 -15.79 -16.93
N ALA A 122 -0.69 -15.74 -15.90
CA ALA A 122 -1.67 -16.78 -15.63
C ALA A 122 -2.91 -16.70 -16.54
N HIS A 123 -3.17 -15.52 -17.09
CA HIS A 123 -4.28 -15.25 -18.01
C HIS A 123 -3.76 -14.64 -19.33
N PRO A 124 -2.91 -15.35 -20.08
CA PRO A 124 -2.52 -14.90 -21.40
C PRO A 124 -3.79 -14.87 -22.26
N ALA A 125 -4.00 -13.78 -22.99
CA ALA A 125 -5.09 -13.70 -23.95
C ALA A 125 -5.00 -14.93 -24.88
N ALA A 126 -6.06 -15.73 -24.96
CA ALA A 126 -6.10 -16.86 -25.87
C ALA A 126 -5.72 -16.37 -27.28
N PRO A 127 -4.80 -17.03 -27.98
CA PRO A 127 -4.51 -16.66 -29.35
C PRO A 127 -5.82 -16.77 -30.14
N ALA A 128 -6.22 -15.67 -30.77
CA ALA A 128 -7.28 -15.70 -31.76
C ALA A 128 -6.81 -16.63 -32.89
N ALA A 129 -7.38 -17.83 -32.92
CA ALA A 129 -7.22 -18.81 -34.00
C ALA A 129 -8.32 -18.58 -35.04
#